data_AF-A0AAD7R8E7-F1
#
_entry.id   AF-A0AAD7R8E7-F1
#
_cell.length_a   1.000
_cell.length_b   1.000
_cell.length_c   1.000
_cell.angle_alpha   90.00
_cell.angle_beta   90.00
_cell.angle_gamma   90.00
#
_symmetry.space_group_name_H-M   'P 1'
#
loop_
_entity.id
_entity.type
_entity.pdbx_description
1 polymer ?
#
loop_
_entity_poly.entity_id
_entity_poly.type
_entity_poly.pdbx_seq_one_letter_code
_entity_poly.pdbx_strand_id
1 'polypeptide(L)'
;MSPVAKAIDILQAETNIQMGWLLPTLTQLKTKLDRIKPSLKFSKPLVDAIQLGLKNRFSEILEDPELIAAAILLPKFKTSWTKDEAILKKGLDYINLDMEPLMPLGGEKMTLSISVLLAQSVFLLMISQHLKPPWPSLSL
;
A
#
# COMPACT_ATOMS: atom_id res chain seq x y z
N MET A 1 1.77 -23.59 14.96
CA MET A 1 2.43 -22.59 14.09
C MET A 1 1.53 -21.99 13.01
N SER A 2 0.22 -22.33 12.95
CA SER A 2 -0.72 -21.78 11.97
C SER A 2 -0.74 -20.24 11.84
N PRO A 3 -0.61 -19.43 12.93
CA PRO A 3 -0.56 -17.97 12.78
C PRO A 3 0.58 -17.46 11.91
N VAL A 4 1.76 -18.08 12.02
CA VAL A 4 2.97 -17.71 11.25
C VAL A 4 2.77 -18.07 9.79
N ALA A 5 2.32 -19.30 9.51
CA ALA A 5 2.03 -19.75 8.14
C ALA A 5 1.03 -18.82 7.44
N LYS A 6 -0.09 -18.50 8.10
CA LYS A 6 -1.10 -17.58 7.53
C LYS A 6 -0.55 -16.18 7.27
N ALA A 7 0.34 -15.67 8.13
CA ALA A 7 0.95 -14.37 7.91
C ALA A 7 1.88 -14.39 6.69
N ILE A 8 2.65 -15.46 6.53
CA ILE A 8 3.50 -15.67 5.34
C ILE A 8 2.63 -15.78 4.09
N ASP A 9 1.57 -16.59 4.12
CA ASP A 9 0.65 -16.75 2.99
C ASP A 9 0.05 -15.39 2.57
N ILE A 10 -0.33 -14.53 3.53
CA ILE A 10 -0.86 -13.20 3.22
C ILE A 10 0.19 -12.30 2.56
N LEU A 11 1.43 -12.27 3.09
CA LEU A 11 2.48 -11.37 2.62
C LEU A 11 3.15 -11.85 1.32
N GLN A 12 3.12 -13.15 1.04
CA GLN A 12 3.68 -13.74 -0.17
C GLN A 12 2.62 -14.02 -1.24
N ALA A 13 1.34 -13.87 -0.93
CA ALA A 13 0.28 -14.00 -1.92
C ALA A 13 0.38 -12.88 -2.97
N GLU A 14 0.34 -13.28 -4.23
CA GLU A 14 0.28 -12.37 -5.38
C GLU A 14 -1.01 -11.53 -5.42
N THR A 15 -1.99 -11.82 -4.56
CA THR A 15 -3.24 -11.05 -4.46
C THR A 15 -3.12 -9.80 -3.60
N ASN A 16 -2.13 -9.72 -2.69
CA ASN A 16 -2.00 -8.63 -1.71
C ASN A 16 -0.61 -7.99 -1.75
N ILE A 17 -0.17 -7.57 -2.95
CA ILE A 17 1.19 -7.05 -3.21
C ILE A 17 1.43 -5.64 -2.60
N GLN A 18 0.38 -4.98 -2.09
CA GLN A 18 0.47 -3.63 -1.57
C GLN A 18 1.14 -3.58 -0.19
N MET A 19 2.10 -2.68 -0.01
CA MET A 19 2.85 -2.50 1.25
C MET A 19 1.96 -2.20 2.46
N GLY A 20 0.75 -1.67 2.26
CA GLY A 20 -0.22 -1.44 3.33
C GLY A 20 -0.71 -2.71 4.04
N TRP A 21 -0.44 -3.90 3.53
CA TRP A 21 -0.74 -5.17 4.21
C TRP A 21 0.32 -5.58 5.24
N LEU A 22 1.52 -5.00 5.17
CA LEU A 22 2.65 -5.42 5.98
C LEU A 22 2.40 -5.19 7.48
N LEU A 23 2.14 -3.94 7.87
CA LEU A 23 1.97 -3.57 9.29
C LEU A 23 0.74 -4.23 9.93
N PRO A 24 -0.44 -4.27 9.28
CA PRO A 24 -1.60 -4.97 9.81
C PRO A 24 -1.34 -6.47 10.03
N THR A 25 -0.63 -7.12 9.10
CA THR A 25 -0.34 -8.54 9.18
C THR A 25 0.65 -8.84 10.31
N LEU A 26 1.73 -8.06 10.43
CA LEU A 26 2.72 -8.21 11.50
C LEU A 26 2.11 -7.94 12.89
N THR A 27 1.30 -6.88 13.02
CA THR A 27 0.60 -6.56 14.27
C THR A 27 -0.34 -7.69 14.66
N GLN A 28 -1.14 -8.18 13.72
CA GLN A 28 -2.06 -9.28 13.97
C GLN A 28 -1.32 -10.58 14.33
N LEU A 29 -0.19 -10.86 13.69
CA LEU A 29 0.66 -12.01 14.00
C LEU A 29 1.16 -11.95 15.43
N LYS A 30 1.71 -10.81 15.87
CA LYS A 30 2.18 -10.60 17.25
C LYS A 30 1.06 -10.87 18.26
N THR A 31 -0.12 -10.26 18.07
CA THR A 31 -1.27 -10.48 18.96
C THR A 31 -1.70 -11.95 19.00
N LYS A 32 -1.69 -12.65 17.86
CA LYS A 32 -2.03 -14.09 17.82
C LYS A 32 -0.99 -14.94 18.53
N LEU A 33 0.30 -14.62 18.39
CA LEU A 33 1.39 -15.30 19.10
C LEU A 33 1.27 -15.11 20.61
N ASP A 34 1.03 -13.87 21.08
CA ASP A 34 0.80 -13.57 22.50
C ASP A 34 -0.39 -14.32 23.06
N ARG A 35 -1.49 -14.41 22.30
CA ARG A 35 -2.69 -15.14 22.72
C ARG A 35 -2.45 -16.65 22.85
N ILE A 36 -1.69 -17.27 21.96
CA ILE A 36 -1.46 -18.73 22.02
C ILE A 36 -0.39 -19.10 23.04
N LYS A 37 0.59 -18.23 23.29
CA LYS A 37 1.78 -18.52 24.09
C LYS A 37 1.48 -19.11 25.49
N PRO A 38 0.51 -18.61 26.28
CA PRO A 38 0.18 -19.19 27.59
C PRO A 38 -0.27 -20.65 27.52
N SER A 39 -0.94 -21.04 26.42
CA SER A 39 -1.49 -22.39 26.23
C SER A 39 -0.46 -23.42 25.75
N LEU A 40 0.73 -23.00 25.33
CA LEU A 40 1.76 -23.90 24.81
C LEU A 40 2.53 -24.55 25.96
N LYS A 41 2.68 -25.88 25.94
CA LYS A 41 3.46 -26.60 26.96
C LYS A 41 4.96 -26.60 26.67
N PHE A 42 5.34 -26.82 25.41
CA PHE A 42 6.74 -27.01 25.00
C PHE A 42 7.27 -25.93 24.06
N SER A 43 6.42 -25.36 23.20
CA SER A 43 6.84 -24.44 22.13
C SER A 43 6.84 -22.96 22.52
N LYS A 44 6.83 -22.63 23.83
CA LYS A 44 6.99 -21.24 24.30
C LYS A 44 8.31 -20.62 23.81
N PRO A 45 9.48 -21.30 23.93
CA PRO A 45 10.74 -20.73 23.46
C PRO A 45 10.76 -20.43 21.96
N LEU A 46 10.02 -21.21 21.16
CA LEU A 46 9.89 -20.96 19.74
C LEU A 46 9.04 -19.70 19.47
N VAL A 47 7.96 -19.49 20.21
CA VAL A 47 7.19 -18.24 20.13
C VAL A 47 8.06 -17.05 20.55
N ASP A 48 8.84 -17.19 21.63
CA ASP A 48 9.79 -16.16 22.08
C ASP A 48 10.80 -15.81 20.98
N ALA A 49 11.42 -16.83 20.36
CA ALA A 49 12.38 -16.65 19.28
C ALA A 49 11.75 -15.95 18.06
N ILE A 50 10.51 -16.31 17.69
CA ILE A 50 9.80 -15.65 16.59
C ILE A 50 9.48 -14.20 16.94
N GLN A 51 8.97 -13.93 18.15
CA GLN A 51 8.67 -12.57 18.59
C GLN A 51 9.92 -11.69 18.63
N LEU A 52 11.05 -12.25 19.09
CA LEU A 52 12.35 -11.58 19.07
C LEU A 52 12.82 -11.31 17.64
N GLY A 53 12.73 -12.29 16.74
CA GLY A 53 13.07 -12.11 15.33
C GLY A 53 12.21 -11.06 14.64
N LEU A 54 10.90 -11.03 14.94
CA LEU A 54 9.99 -10.00 14.43
C LEU A 54 10.36 -8.61 14.95
N LYS A 55 10.71 -8.50 16.25
CA LYS A 55 11.17 -7.23 16.82
C LYS A 55 12.44 -6.76 16.15
N ASN A 56 13.46 -7.63 16.05
CA ASN A 56 14.77 -7.24 15.53
C ASN A 56 14.74 -6.88 14.04
N ARG A 57 13.90 -7.56 13.24
CA ARG A 57 13.86 -7.34 11.79
C ARG A 57 12.91 -6.22 11.37
N PHE A 58 11.84 -5.98 12.12
CA PHE A 58 10.76 -5.08 11.71
C PHE A 58 10.52 -3.91 12.67
N SER A 59 11.35 -3.68 13.69
CA SER A 59 11.17 -2.55 14.61
C SER A 59 11.12 -1.21 13.87
N GLU A 60 12.09 -0.97 12.98
CA GLU A 60 12.18 0.28 12.22
C GLU A 60 11.05 0.39 11.20
N ILE A 61 10.75 -0.72 10.50
CA ILE A 61 9.68 -0.83 9.51
C ILE A 61 8.30 -0.55 10.14
N LEU A 62 8.07 -0.99 11.37
CA LEU A 62 6.81 -0.76 12.09
C LEU A 62 6.61 0.70 12.50
N GLU A 63 7.69 1.47 12.55
CA GLU A 63 7.68 2.88 12.89
C GLU A 63 7.77 3.79 11.65
N ASP A 64 7.92 3.22 10.46
CA ASP A 64 8.03 3.98 9.21
C ASP A 64 6.71 4.70 8.88
N PRO A 65 6.68 6.06 8.86
CA PRO A 65 5.48 6.82 8.58
C PRO A 65 4.85 6.49 7.23
N GLU A 66 5.65 6.17 6.20
CA GLU A 66 5.14 5.84 4.86
C GLU A 66 4.37 4.53 4.89
N LEU A 67 4.89 3.51 5.58
CA LEU A 67 4.22 2.21 5.71
C LEU A 67 2.99 2.28 6.61
N ILE A 68 3.02 3.13 7.63
CA ILE A 68 1.85 3.42 8.47
C ILE A 68 0.76 4.08 7.63
N ALA A 69 1.11 5.10 6.84
CA ALA A 69 0.19 5.74 5.91
C ALA A 69 -0.38 4.75 4.89
N ALA A 70 0.47 3.91 4.29
CA ALA A 70 0.04 2.88 3.35
C ALA A 70 -0.98 1.92 3.97
N ALA A 71 -0.82 1.53 5.23
CA ALA A 71 -1.77 0.69 5.94
C ALA A 71 -3.10 1.43 6.21
N ILE A 72 -3.05 2.72 6.57
CA ILE A 72 -4.22 3.56 6.83
C ILE A 72 -5.03 3.79 5.55
N LEU A 73 -4.36 4.01 4.42
CA LEU A 73 -5.01 4.31 3.13
C LEU A 73 -5.78 3.12 2.55
N LEU A 74 -5.52 1.89 3.02
CA LEU A 74 -6.29 0.72 2.62
C LEU A 74 -7.67 0.69 3.31
N PRO A 75 -8.80 0.75 2.58
CA PRO A 75 -10.13 0.80 3.18
C PRO A 75 -10.47 -0.39 4.09
N LYS A 76 -9.82 -1.53 3.86
CA LYS A 76 -9.97 -2.74 4.66
C LYS A 76 -9.43 -2.59 6.09
N PHE A 77 -8.38 -1.79 6.27
CA PHE A 77 -7.69 -1.65 7.56
C PHE A 77 -7.98 -0.31 8.20
N LYS A 78 -7.83 0.80 7.46
CA LYS A 78 -7.94 2.15 8.02
C LYS A 78 -7.10 2.26 9.29
N THR A 79 -7.71 2.61 10.42
CA THR A 79 -7.07 2.69 11.72
C THR A 79 -7.29 1.47 12.61
N SER A 80 -8.04 0.44 12.16
CA SER A 80 -8.48 -0.65 13.03
C SER A 80 -7.42 -1.72 13.32
N TRP A 81 -6.27 -1.66 12.64
CA TRP A 81 -5.22 -2.69 12.75
C TRP A 81 -4.30 -2.50 13.95
N THR A 82 -4.30 -1.31 14.58
CA THR A 82 -3.56 -1.00 15.80
C THR A 82 -4.43 -0.19 16.75
N LYS A 83 -4.12 -0.27 18.05
CA LYS A 83 -4.73 0.59 19.09
C LYS A 83 -3.80 1.72 19.53
N ASP A 84 -2.59 1.76 18.97
CA ASP A 84 -1.59 2.76 19.29
C ASP A 84 -1.91 4.05 18.53
N GLU A 85 -2.48 5.02 19.25
CA GLU A 85 -2.84 6.32 18.69
C GLU A 85 -1.61 7.13 18.24
N ALA A 86 -0.44 6.93 18.85
CA ALA A 86 0.78 7.63 18.46
C ALA A 86 1.27 7.15 17.09
N ILE A 87 1.21 5.83 16.84
CA ILE A 87 1.49 5.25 15.52
C ILE A 87 0.51 5.81 14.49
N LEU A 88 -0.80 5.79 14.78
CA LEU A 88 -1.81 6.30 13.85
C LEU A 88 -1.60 7.78 13.54
N LYS A 89 -1.32 8.60 14.56
CA LYS A 89 -1.03 10.01 14.38
C LYS A 89 0.17 10.22 13.45
N LYS A 90 1.26 9.46 13.63
CA LYS A 90 2.45 9.56 12.77
C LYS A 90 2.13 9.32 11.29
N GLY A 91 1.31 8.31 10.98
CA GLY A 91 0.90 8.04 9.60
C GLY A 91 -0.09 9.08 9.05
N LEU A 92 -1.00 9.59 9.87
CA LEU A 92 -1.92 10.66 9.48
C LEU A 92 -1.20 11.98 9.22
N ASP A 93 -0.24 12.33 10.08
CA ASP A 93 0.62 13.50 9.91
C ASP A 93 1.41 13.38 8.60
N TYR A 94 1.96 12.21 8.29
CA TYR A 94 2.63 11.94 7.02
C TYR A 94 1.70 12.13 5.81
N ILE A 95 0.47 11.61 5.87
CA ILE A 95 -0.54 11.80 4.81
C ILE A 95 -0.84 13.30 4.63
N ASN A 96 -0.96 14.05 5.72
CA ASN A 96 -1.34 15.46 5.67
C ASN A 96 -0.17 16.39 5.27
N LEU A 97 1.07 16.05 5.62
CA LEU A 97 2.25 16.88 5.37
C LEU A 97 2.91 16.58 4.03
N ASP A 98 3.07 15.30 3.69
CA ASP A 98 3.88 14.86 2.55
C ASP A 98 3.05 14.50 1.32
N MET A 99 1.77 14.12 1.48
CA MET A 99 0.88 13.93 0.33
C MET A 99 0.08 15.18 -0.08
N GLU A 100 -0.01 16.26 0.69
CA GLU A 100 -0.72 17.46 0.22
C GLU A 100 -0.07 18.10 -1.05
N PRO A 101 1.27 18.13 -1.20
CA PRO A 101 1.90 18.58 -2.44
C PRO A 101 1.72 17.61 -3.62
N LEU A 102 1.40 16.33 -3.36
CA LEU A 102 1.33 15.25 -4.36
C LEU A 102 -0.10 14.77 -4.66
N MET A 103 -1.07 15.07 -3.80
CA MET A 103 -2.50 14.95 -4.06
C MET A 103 -3.00 16.32 -4.50
N PRO A 104 -3.27 16.55 -5.79
CA PRO A 104 -4.10 17.67 -6.18
C PRO A 104 -5.55 17.35 -5.74
N LEU A 105 -5.83 17.40 -4.43
CA LEU A 105 -7.18 17.55 -3.87
C LEU A 105 -7.68 18.99 -4.09
N GLY A 106 -7.42 19.53 -5.27
CA GLY A 106 -8.13 20.65 -5.86
C GLY A 106 -8.60 20.15 -7.22
N GLY A 107 -9.89 19.76 -7.31
CA GLY A 107 -10.50 19.20 -8.51
C GLY A 107 -10.31 20.07 -9.77
N GLU A 108 -9.94 21.33 -9.60
CA GLU A 108 -9.62 22.27 -10.67
C GLU A 108 -8.40 21.86 -11.51
N LYS A 109 -7.29 21.41 -10.90
CA LYS A 109 -6.04 21.12 -11.63
C LYS A 109 -6.09 19.79 -12.41
N MET A 110 -6.76 18.77 -11.86
CA MET A 110 -7.02 17.52 -12.59
C MET A 110 -8.00 17.72 -13.74
N THR A 111 -9.04 18.55 -13.55
CA THR A 111 -9.98 18.88 -14.63
C THR A 111 -9.29 19.64 -15.77
N LEU A 112 -8.36 20.56 -15.44
CA LEU A 112 -7.55 21.27 -16.43
C LEU A 112 -6.60 20.34 -17.19
N SER A 113 -5.94 19.39 -16.50
CA SER A 113 -5.05 18.44 -17.19
C SER A 113 -5.82 17.49 -18.11
N ILE A 114 -6.97 16.98 -17.67
CA ILE A 114 -7.81 16.09 -18.49
C ILE A 114 -8.38 16.84 -19.70
N SER A 115 -8.84 18.08 -19.53
CA SER A 115 -9.38 18.87 -20.63
C SER A 115 -8.32 19.22 -21.67
N VAL A 116 -7.08 19.53 -21.23
CA VAL A 116 -5.94 19.76 -22.13
C VAL A 116 -5.57 18.49 -22.91
N LEU A 117 -5.54 17.33 -22.24
CA LEU A 117 -5.20 16.05 -22.87
C LEU A 117 -6.27 15.61 -23.88
N LEU A 118 -7.55 15.83 -23.56
CA LEU A 118 -8.66 15.60 -24.49
C LEU A 118 -8.60 16.56 -25.68
N ALA A 119 -8.31 17.85 -25.45
CA ALA A 119 -8.16 18.83 -26.52
C ALA A 119 -7.00 18.49 -27.46
N GLN A 120 -5.84 18.08 -26.94
CA GLN A 120 -4.71 17.61 -27.77
C GLN A 120 -5.06 16.35 -28.56
N SER A 121 -5.78 15.41 -27.96
CA SER A 121 -6.19 14.17 -28.63
C SER A 121 -7.14 14.44 -29.79
N VAL A 122 -8.13 15.32 -29.59
CA VAL A 122 -9.05 15.75 -30.65
C VAL A 122 -8.32 16.54 -31.73
N PHE A 123 -7.39 17.42 -31.36
CA PHE A 123 -6.59 18.20 -32.31
C PHE A 123 -5.70 17.32 -33.19
N LEU A 124 -5.04 16.32 -32.61
CA LEU A 124 -4.25 15.35 -33.37
C LEU A 124 -5.11 14.50 -34.31
N LEU A 125 -6.34 14.15 -33.89
CA LEU A 125 -7.30 13.45 -34.75
C LEU A 125 -7.73 14.31 -35.94
N MET A 126 -8.02 15.60 -35.71
CA MET A 126 -8.37 16.56 -36.76
C MET A 126 -7.23 16.75 -37.75
N ILE A 127 -5.99 16.88 -37.25
CA ILE A 127 -4.79 16.93 -38.09
C ILE A 127 -4.66 15.64 -38.92
N SER A 128 -4.85 14.46 -38.31
CA SER A 128 -4.79 13.18 -39.01
C SER A 128 -5.84 13.03 -40.11
N GLN A 129 -7.00 13.70 -40.01
CA GLN A 129 -8.03 13.67 -41.05
C GLN A 129 -7.72 14.63 -42.21
N HIS A 130 -6.95 15.69 -41.97
CA HIS A 130 -6.53 16.65 -42.99
C HIS A 130 -5.16 16.35 -43.60
N LEU A 131 -4.33 15.53 -42.95
CA LEU A 131 -3.09 15.00 -43.51
C LEU A 131 -3.39 13.77 -44.38
N LYS A 132 -3.31 13.94 -45.70
CA LYS A 132 -3.35 12.82 -46.65
C LYS A 132 -2.20 11.86 -46.34
N PRO A 133 -2.43 10.53 -46.17
CA PRO A 133 -1.36 9.61 -45.79
C PRO A 133 -0.28 9.53 -46.87
N PRO A 134 1.02 9.61 -46.53
CA PRO A 134 2.10 9.50 -47.48
C PRO A 134 2.51 8.03 -47.60
N TRP A 135 1.68 7.20 -48.23
CA TRP A 135 2.12 5.87 -48.63
C TRP A 135 1.79 5.67 -50.11
N PRO A 136 2.77 5.34 -50.97
CA PRO A 136 2.45 4.87 -52.30
C PRO A 136 1.65 3.57 -52.15
N SER A 137 0.48 3.53 -52.78
CA SER A 137 -0.32 2.31 -52.90
C SER A 137 0.55 1.21 -53.51
N LEU A 138 0.91 0.21 -52.72
CA LEU A 138 1.48 -1.02 -53.26
C LEU A 138 0.37 -1.70 -54.08
N SER A 139 0.47 -1.57 -55.40
CA SER A 139 -0.30 -2.36 -56.35
C SER A 139 0.19 -3.80 -56.28
N LEU A 140 -0.67 -4.71 -55.83
CA LEU A 140 -0.54 -6.15 -56.08
C LEU A 140 -1.36 -6.51 -57.33
#